data_AF-A0A7W3XWG3-F1
#
_entry.id   AF-A0A7W3XWG3-F1
#
_cell.length_a   1.000
_cell.length_b   1.000
_cell.length_c   1.000
_cell.angle_alpha   90.00
_cell.angle_beta   90.00
_cell.angle_gamma   90.00
#
_symmetry.space_group_name_H-M   'P 1'
#
loop_
_entity.id
_entity.type
_entity.pdbx_description
1 polymer ?
#
loop_
_entity_poly.entity_id
_entity_poly.type
_entity_poly.pdbx_seq_one_letter_code
_entity_poly.pdbx_strand_id
1 'polypeptide(L)'
;MPPERRRAAGRRAGRGATLHGMRFPFAHRWRRPAPPVSPGGTERGYDAEGVAELLSECPLLRERAAARGVVLSGDPESLTLLDQLPPLWLEDPEELPALATDAGLYLGTVIVRSLPGARWAPGEDGGPEVALPSGRRLDVERLGREWAENGTPELSRMYAEAAEG
;
A
#
# COMPACT_ATOMS: atom_id res chain seq x y z
N MET A 1 30.97 -58.50 24.43
CA MET A 1 30.89 -57.02 24.33
C MET A 1 29.57 -56.65 23.64
N PRO A 2 28.94 -55.53 24.08
CA PRO A 2 27.49 -55.27 24.04
C PRO A 2 26.90 -54.77 22.69
N PRO A 3 25.56 -54.77 22.55
CA PRO A 3 24.79 -54.20 21.43
C PRO A 3 24.26 -52.77 21.73
N GLU A 4 23.45 -52.22 20.80
CA GLU A 4 22.75 -50.90 20.76
C GLU A 4 23.48 -49.85 19.89
N ARG A 5 22.84 -49.24 18.87
CA ARG A 5 21.74 -48.27 19.05
C ARG A 5 20.72 -48.28 17.90
N ARG A 6 19.47 -48.05 18.34
CA ARG A 6 18.22 -47.86 17.60
C ARG A 6 18.13 -46.46 16.96
N ARG A 7 17.31 -46.34 15.91
CA ARG A 7 16.21 -45.35 15.68
C ARG A 7 16.04 -45.12 14.16
N ALA A 8 14.97 -45.62 13.53
CA ALA A 8 13.58 -45.17 13.51
C ALA A 8 13.27 -44.26 12.31
N ALA A 9 12.33 -44.71 11.49
CA ALA A 9 11.71 -43.99 10.40
C ALA A 9 10.96 -42.73 10.87
N GLY A 10 10.96 -41.69 10.03
CA GLY A 10 10.20 -40.46 10.25
C GLY A 10 9.94 -39.74 8.93
N ARG A 11 8.67 -39.64 8.56
CA ARG A 11 8.08 -39.05 7.35
C ARG A 11 8.25 -37.53 7.24
N ARG A 12 8.00 -37.06 6.00
CA ARG A 12 7.45 -35.73 5.61
C ARG A 12 8.42 -34.54 5.76
N ALA A 13 8.36 -33.48 4.96
CA ALA A 13 7.34 -33.00 4.02
C ALA A 13 8.02 -32.22 2.90
N GLY A 14 7.37 -32.17 1.74
CA GLY A 14 7.71 -31.23 0.68
C GLY A 14 7.65 -29.79 1.18
N ARG A 15 8.57 -28.98 0.69
CA ARG A 15 8.44 -27.52 0.66
C ARG A 15 8.19 -27.14 -0.79
N GLY A 16 6.97 -27.38 -1.25
CA GLY A 16 6.39 -26.49 -2.22
C GLY A 16 6.39 -25.11 -1.58
N ALA A 17 7.05 -24.16 -2.24
CA ALA A 17 6.94 -22.75 -1.90
C ALA A 17 5.46 -22.37 -2.04
N THR A 18 4.74 -22.49 -0.93
CA THR A 18 3.50 -21.76 -0.76
C THR A 18 3.93 -20.32 -0.68
N LEU A 19 3.65 -19.57 -1.74
CA LEU A 19 3.38 -18.14 -1.67
C LEU A 19 2.33 -17.97 -0.57
N HIS A 20 2.79 -17.94 0.68
CA HIS A 20 2.00 -17.43 1.79
C HIS A 20 1.83 -15.98 1.44
N GLY A 21 0.70 -15.68 0.80
CA GLY A 21 0.25 -14.32 0.56
C GLY A 21 0.54 -13.54 1.84
N MET A 22 1.37 -12.51 1.69
CA MET A 22 1.56 -11.51 2.71
C MET A 22 0.16 -11.13 3.18
N ARG A 23 -0.19 -11.56 4.39
CA ARG A 23 -1.40 -11.10 5.05
C ARG A 23 -1.09 -9.66 5.43
N PHE A 24 -1.25 -8.74 4.47
CA PHE A 24 -1.08 -7.32 4.67
C PHE A 24 -1.91 -6.92 5.90
N PRO A 25 -1.31 -6.41 6.99
CA PRO A 25 -2.05 -5.95 8.17
C PRO A 25 -3.10 -4.90 7.78
N PHE A 26 -2.73 -4.05 6.82
CA PHE A 26 -3.61 -3.11 6.12
C PHE A 26 -4.88 -3.76 5.57
N ALA A 27 -4.78 -4.89 4.85
CA ALA A 27 -5.90 -5.58 4.22
C ALA A 27 -6.97 -6.09 5.18
N HIS A 28 -6.62 -6.36 6.43
CA HIS A 28 -7.57 -6.78 7.45
C HIS A 28 -8.25 -5.59 8.15
N ARG A 29 -7.65 -4.39 8.10
CA ARG A 29 -8.16 -3.19 8.79
C ARG A 29 -9.02 -2.30 7.91
N TRP A 30 -8.71 -2.12 6.62
CA TRP A 30 -9.60 -1.36 5.73
C TRP A 30 -10.88 -2.12 5.35
N ARG A 31 -10.88 -3.46 5.46
CA ARG A 31 -12.09 -4.29 5.38
C ARG A 31 -13.01 -4.17 6.59
N ARG A 32 -12.58 -3.54 7.70
CA ARG A 32 -13.46 -3.35 8.87
C ARG A 32 -14.35 -2.13 8.63
N PRO A 33 -15.68 -2.28 8.70
CA PRO A 33 -16.55 -1.12 8.79
C PRO A 33 -16.22 -0.35 10.08
N ALA A 34 -16.15 0.97 9.99
CA ALA A 34 -16.00 1.84 11.16
C ALA A 34 -17.14 1.58 12.17
N PRO A 35 -16.89 1.61 13.50
CA PRO A 35 -17.90 1.33 14.51
C PRO A 35 -19.07 2.31 14.40
N PRO A 36 -20.35 1.91 14.48
CA PRO A 36 -21.48 2.81 14.24
C PRO A 36 -21.43 4.05 15.15
N VAL A 37 -21.49 5.27 14.58
CA VAL A 37 -21.70 6.50 15.35
C VAL A 37 -23.18 6.80 15.44
N SER A 38 -23.57 7.39 16.58
CA SER A 38 -24.89 7.92 16.89
C SER A 38 -25.50 8.78 15.77
N PRO A 39 -26.83 8.84 15.65
CA PRO A 39 -27.51 9.53 14.54
C PRO A 39 -27.22 11.04 14.55
N GLY A 40 -26.51 11.52 13.53
CA GLY A 40 -26.26 12.96 13.30
C GLY A 40 -24.91 13.35 12.67
N GLY A 41 -23.96 12.43 12.45
CA GLY A 41 -22.62 12.75 11.93
C GLY A 41 -22.46 12.57 10.42
N THR A 42 -21.83 13.53 9.77
CA THR A 42 -21.43 13.58 8.35
C THR A 42 -20.73 12.31 7.85
N GLU A 43 -20.88 12.04 6.55
CA GLU A 43 -20.32 10.87 5.87
C GLU A 43 -18.85 10.62 6.20
N ARG A 44 -18.55 9.35 6.46
CA ARG A 44 -17.38 8.95 7.23
C ARG A 44 -16.16 8.72 6.33
N GLY A 45 -15.33 9.75 6.20
CA GLY A 45 -13.94 9.62 5.75
C GLY A 45 -13.05 9.01 6.84
N TYR A 46 -11.86 8.55 6.46
CA TYR A 46 -10.86 8.08 7.42
C TYR A 46 -10.39 9.28 8.23
N ASP A 47 -10.46 9.20 9.56
CA ASP A 47 -9.93 10.24 10.45
C ASP A 47 -8.39 10.34 10.28
N ALA A 48 -7.81 11.51 10.57
CA ALA A 48 -6.40 11.80 10.40
C ALA A 48 -5.48 10.79 11.11
N GLU A 49 -5.94 10.20 12.21
CA GLU A 49 -5.19 9.19 12.98
C GLU A 49 -5.12 7.84 12.25
N GLY A 50 -6.23 7.39 11.63
CA GLY A 50 -6.24 6.19 10.79
C GLY A 50 -5.40 6.34 9.53
N VAL A 51 -5.30 7.58 9.03
CA VAL A 51 -4.43 7.94 7.91
C VAL A 51 -2.95 7.99 8.30
N ALA A 52 -2.60 8.52 9.47
CA ALA A 52 -1.21 8.53 9.95
C ALA A 52 -0.67 7.11 10.19
N GLU A 53 -1.52 6.20 10.66
CA GLU A 53 -1.16 4.78 10.81
C GLU A 53 -0.98 4.10 9.44
N LEU A 54 -1.84 4.40 8.45
CA LEU A 54 -1.69 3.93 7.06
C LEU A 54 -0.38 4.40 6.43
N LEU A 55 -0.07 5.67 6.65
CA LEU A 55 1.19 6.23 6.22
C LEU A 55 2.33 5.44 6.84
N SER A 56 2.34 5.16 8.14
CA SER A 56 3.43 4.41 8.81
C SER A 56 3.71 3.02 8.24
N GLU A 57 2.76 2.42 7.49
CA GLU A 57 2.87 1.10 6.85
C GLU A 57 3.58 1.11 5.48
N CYS A 58 4.18 2.23 5.06
CA CYS A 58 5.00 2.30 3.82
C CYS A 58 6.52 2.36 4.15
N PRO A 59 7.12 1.31 4.76
CA PRO A 59 8.48 1.36 5.27
C PRO A 59 9.53 1.43 4.15
N LEU A 60 9.35 0.70 3.05
CA LEU A 60 10.35 0.62 1.99
C LEU A 60 10.39 1.92 1.18
N LEU A 61 9.23 2.48 0.83
CA LEU A 61 9.14 3.77 0.15
C LEU A 61 9.77 4.89 0.99
N ARG A 62 9.51 4.91 2.31
CA ARG A 62 10.13 5.89 3.20
C ARG A 62 11.62 5.69 3.37
N GLU A 63 12.10 4.46 3.44
CA GLU A 63 13.53 4.19 3.50
C GLU A 63 14.23 4.72 2.24
N ARG A 64 13.67 4.45 1.05
CA ARG A 64 14.21 4.93 -0.22
C ARG A 64 14.19 6.46 -0.33
N ALA A 65 13.12 7.11 0.11
CA ALA A 65 13.04 8.57 0.19
C ALA A 65 14.07 9.15 1.18
N ALA A 66 14.16 8.59 2.38
CA ALA A 66 15.09 9.03 3.41
C ALA A 66 16.57 8.85 2.98
N ALA A 67 16.90 7.78 2.26
CA ALA A 67 18.23 7.57 1.68
C ALA A 67 18.65 8.64 0.64
N ARG A 68 17.71 9.49 0.21
CA ARG A 68 17.91 10.65 -0.65
C ARG A 68 17.69 12.00 0.07
N GLY A 69 17.45 11.98 1.38
CA GLY A 69 17.16 13.19 2.15
C GLY A 69 15.75 13.75 1.90
N VAL A 70 14.84 12.96 1.32
CA VAL A 70 13.45 13.35 1.08
C VAL A 70 12.61 13.01 2.31
N VAL A 71 11.84 13.97 2.80
CA VAL A 71 10.88 13.79 3.90
C VAL A 71 9.48 13.71 3.30
N LEU A 72 8.80 12.60 3.55
CA LEU A 72 7.43 12.36 3.08
C LEU A 72 6.43 12.79 4.16
N SER A 73 5.71 13.89 3.91
CA SER A 73 4.77 14.51 4.86
C SER A 73 3.30 14.06 4.67
N GLY A 74 3.04 13.25 3.65
CA GLY A 74 1.68 12.80 3.29
C GLY A 74 0.85 13.88 2.59
N ASP A 75 1.51 14.84 1.92
CA ASP A 75 0.90 15.92 1.15
C ASP A 75 1.25 15.79 -0.35
N PRO A 76 0.53 16.48 -1.25
CA PRO A 76 0.75 16.37 -2.70
C PRO A 76 2.18 16.68 -3.15
N GLU A 77 2.89 17.60 -2.48
CA GLU A 77 4.29 17.91 -2.79
C GLU A 77 5.22 16.70 -2.63
N SER A 78 4.92 15.81 -1.67
CA SER A 78 5.70 14.59 -1.49
C SER A 78 5.61 13.65 -2.70
N LEU A 79 4.51 13.68 -3.46
CA LEU A 79 4.37 12.84 -4.66
C LEU A 79 5.35 13.29 -5.75
N THR A 80 5.51 14.60 -5.95
CA THR A 80 6.51 15.12 -6.87
C THR A 80 7.92 14.74 -6.44
N LEU A 81 8.22 14.74 -5.14
CA LEU A 81 9.53 14.30 -4.64
C LEU A 81 9.78 12.80 -4.87
N LEU A 82 8.74 11.97 -4.76
CA LEU A 82 8.81 10.55 -5.07
C LEU A 82 9.08 10.31 -6.56
N ASP A 83 8.42 11.06 -7.45
CA ASP A 83 8.62 10.95 -8.90
C ASP A 83 10.06 11.26 -9.34
N GLN A 84 10.85 11.98 -8.52
CA GLN A 84 12.26 12.26 -8.80
C GLN A 84 13.23 11.17 -8.27
N LEU A 85 12.72 10.13 -7.61
CA LEU A 85 13.59 9.06 -7.12
C LEU A 85 14.15 8.24 -8.28
N PRO A 86 15.48 8.03 -8.36
CA PRO A 86 16.05 7.14 -9.36
C PRO A 86 15.58 5.71 -9.11
N PRO A 87 15.20 4.95 -10.16
CA PRO A 87 14.54 3.65 -10.04
C PRO A 87 15.51 2.50 -9.73
N LEU A 88 16.37 2.68 -8.72
CA LEU A 88 17.39 1.70 -8.30
C LEU A 88 16.78 0.39 -7.78
N TRP A 89 15.50 0.40 -7.42
CA TRP A 89 14.77 -0.81 -7.05
C TRP A 89 14.54 -1.75 -8.24
N LEU A 90 14.60 -1.26 -9.49
CA LEU A 90 14.49 -2.11 -10.67
C LEU A 90 15.67 -3.08 -10.81
N GLU A 91 16.78 -2.80 -10.13
CA GLU A 91 17.93 -3.70 -10.04
C GLU A 91 17.68 -4.88 -9.09
N ASP A 92 16.68 -4.78 -8.21
CA ASP A 92 16.27 -5.83 -7.27
C ASP A 92 14.78 -6.21 -7.49
N PRO A 93 14.50 -7.30 -8.24
CA PRO A 93 13.13 -7.72 -8.49
C PRO A 93 12.37 -8.17 -7.23
N GLU A 94 13.06 -8.43 -6.10
CA GLU A 94 12.40 -8.76 -4.83
C GLU A 94 11.82 -7.51 -4.14
N GLU A 95 12.38 -6.33 -4.40
CA GLU A 95 11.91 -5.06 -3.83
C GLU A 95 10.73 -4.45 -4.60
N LEU A 96 10.71 -4.62 -5.92
CA LEU A 96 9.72 -4.00 -6.80
C LEU A 96 8.26 -4.21 -6.33
N PRO A 97 7.81 -5.43 -5.96
CA PRO A 97 6.45 -5.65 -5.50
C PRO A 97 6.12 -4.87 -4.22
N ALA A 98 7.05 -4.82 -3.26
CA ALA A 98 6.84 -4.11 -2.01
C ALA A 98 6.80 -2.59 -2.22
N LEU A 99 7.70 -2.07 -3.07
CA LEU A 99 7.73 -0.64 -3.38
C LEU A 99 6.49 -0.20 -4.17
N ALA A 100 6.03 -1.02 -5.11
CA ALA A 100 4.78 -0.80 -5.84
C ALA A 100 3.58 -0.68 -4.90
N THR A 101 3.46 -1.60 -3.93
CA THR A 101 2.42 -1.54 -2.91
C THR A 101 2.53 -0.25 -2.08
N ASP A 102 3.72 0.05 -1.56
CA ASP A 102 3.93 1.26 -0.75
C ASP A 102 3.59 2.55 -1.52
N ALA A 103 4.00 2.65 -2.79
CA ALA A 103 3.73 3.81 -3.65
C ALA A 103 2.23 4.02 -3.87
N GLY A 104 1.49 2.94 -4.16
CA GLY A 104 0.04 2.97 -4.30
C GLY A 104 -0.66 3.42 -3.03
N LEU A 105 -0.30 2.84 -1.89
CA LEU A 105 -0.88 3.20 -0.58
C LEU A 105 -0.60 4.64 -0.20
N TYR A 106 0.62 5.11 -0.46
CA TYR A 106 1.01 6.49 -0.23
C TYR A 106 0.17 7.46 -1.09
N LEU A 107 0.05 7.19 -2.40
CA LEU A 107 -0.78 7.99 -3.31
C LEU A 107 -2.24 8.05 -2.84
N GLY A 108 -2.87 6.91 -2.57
CA GLY A 108 -4.26 6.88 -2.14
C GLY A 108 -4.47 7.62 -0.81
N THR A 109 -3.48 7.57 0.08
CA THR A 109 -3.52 8.31 1.33
C THR A 109 -3.46 9.82 1.13
N VAL A 110 -2.55 10.30 0.26
CA VAL A 110 -2.47 11.72 -0.11
C VAL A 110 -3.79 12.19 -0.72
N ILE A 111 -4.40 11.40 -1.61
CA ILE A 111 -5.71 11.71 -2.20
C ILE A 111 -6.79 11.85 -1.13
N VAL A 112 -6.94 10.86 -0.23
CA VAL A 112 -7.98 10.89 0.81
C VAL A 112 -7.79 12.04 1.80
N ARG A 113 -6.55 12.42 2.13
CA ARG A 113 -6.29 13.60 2.99
C ARG A 113 -6.58 14.92 2.31
N SER A 114 -6.25 15.02 1.02
CA SER A 114 -6.18 16.31 0.33
C SER A 114 -7.47 16.64 -0.42
N LEU A 115 -8.23 15.63 -0.88
CA LEU A 115 -9.45 15.82 -1.66
C LEU A 115 -10.70 15.58 -0.80
N PRO A 116 -11.52 16.61 -0.56
CA PRO A 116 -12.77 16.46 0.18
C PRO A 116 -13.69 15.43 -0.47
N GLY A 117 -14.20 14.47 0.33
CA GLY A 117 -15.11 13.43 -0.13
C GLY A 117 -14.45 12.22 -0.80
N ALA A 118 -13.15 12.25 -1.03
CA ALA A 118 -12.40 11.04 -1.37
C ALA A 118 -12.35 10.10 -0.16
N ARG A 119 -12.53 8.80 -0.40
CA ARG A 119 -12.51 7.77 0.66
C ARG A 119 -11.95 6.46 0.15
N TRP A 120 -11.32 5.67 1.03
CA TRP A 120 -11.00 4.29 0.67
C TRP A 120 -12.26 3.44 0.55
N ALA A 121 -12.21 2.48 -0.36
CA ALA A 121 -13.26 1.51 -0.62
C ALA A 121 -12.65 0.12 -0.93
N PRO A 122 -13.40 -0.97 -0.70
CA PRO A 122 -13.10 -2.25 -1.32
C PRO A 122 -13.22 -2.16 -2.84
N GLY A 123 -12.16 -2.55 -3.52
CA GLY A 123 -12.20 -2.91 -4.93
C GLY A 123 -12.85 -4.26 -5.18
N GLU A 124 -13.20 -4.51 -6.42
CA GLU A 124 -13.92 -5.72 -6.86
C GLU A 124 -13.11 -7.00 -6.60
N ASP A 125 -11.78 -6.92 -6.77
CA ASP A 125 -10.85 -8.01 -6.50
C ASP A 125 -10.45 -8.12 -5.01
N GLY A 126 -11.02 -7.27 -4.16
CA GLY A 126 -10.72 -7.24 -2.72
C GLY A 126 -9.41 -6.53 -2.36
N GLY A 127 -8.84 -5.78 -3.30
CA GLY A 127 -7.77 -4.80 -3.10
C GLY A 127 -8.29 -3.43 -2.66
N PRO A 128 -7.39 -2.51 -2.25
CA PRO A 128 -7.73 -1.16 -1.85
C PRO A 128 -8.00 -0.26 -3.06
N GLU A 129 -9.14 0.42 -3.05
CA GLU A 129 -9.46 1.47 -4.02
C GLU A 129 -9.71 2.80 -3.32
N VAL A 130 -9.49 3.91 -4.03
CA VAL A 130 -9.99 5.23 -3.61
C VAL A 130 -11.20 5.58 -4.45
N ALA A 131 -12.33 5.79 -3.79
CA ALA A 131 -13.56 6.31 -4.39
C ALA A 131 -13.57 7.84 -4.30
N LEU A 132 -13.63 8.49 -5.46
CA LEU A 132 -13.73 9.94 -5.59
C LEU A 132 -15.19 10.43 -5.49
N PRO A 133 -15.42 11.72 -5.18
CA PRO A 133 -16.76 12.31 -5.15
C PRO A 133 -17.52 12.20 -6.48
N SER A 134 -16.80 12.21 -7.61
CA SER A 134 -17.35 11.98 -8.95
C SER A 134 -17.92 10.57 -9.16
N GLY A 135 -17.66 9.63 -8.25
CA GLY A 135 -18.00 8.22 -8.40
C GLY A 135 -16.93 7.40 -9.14
N ARG A 136 -15.88 8.05 -9.68
CA ARG A 136 -14.67 7.36 -10.17
C ARG A 136 -14.00 6.58 -9.04
N ARG A 137 -13.43 5.43 -9.38
CA ARG A 137 -12.66 4.60 -8.45
C ARG A 137 -11.25 4.38 -9.00
N LEU A 138 -10.27 4.43 -8.10
CA LEU A 138 -8.86 4.30 -8.42
C LEU A 138 -8.29 3.06 -7.73
N ASP A 139 -7.83 2.08 -8.50
CA ASP A 139 -7.07 0.93 -7.99
C ASP A 139 -5.64 1.38 -7.69
N VAL A 140 -5.33 1.58 -6.40
CA VAL A 140 -4.04 2.13 -6.02
C VAL A 140 -2.91 1.10 -6.13
N GLU A 141 -3.19 -0.20 -6.02
CA GLU A 141 -2.18 -1.24 -6.19
C GLU A 141 -1.73 -1.31 -7.65
N ARG A 142 -2.68 -1.17 -8.58
CA ARG A 142 -2.34 -1.06 -10.00
C ARG A 142 -1.55 0.21 -10.28
N LEU A 143 -2.01 1.36 -9.82
CA LEU A 143 -1.34 2.65 -10.07
C LEU A 143 0.10 2.67 -9.51
N GLY A 144 0.29 2.20 -8.28
CA GLY A 144 1.62 2.11 -7.66
C GLY A 144 2.57 1.17 -8.41
N ARG A 145 2.05 0.08 -8.98
CA ARG A 145 2.81 -0.83 -9.83
C ARG A 145 3.21 -0.21 -11.16
N GLU A 146 2.26 0.44 -11.83
CA GLU A 146 2.54 1.15 -13.10
C GLU A 146 3.67 2.17 -12.90
N TRP A 147 3.65 2.92 -11.80
CA TRP A 147 4.71 3.84 -11.41
C TRP A 147 6.03 3.13 -11.08
N ALA A 148 6.02 2.11 -10.22
CA ALA A 148 7.24 1.43 -9.80
C ALA A 148 7.95 0.72 -10.97
N GLU A 149 7.20 0.18 -11.93
CA GLU A 149 7.74 -0.53 -13.09
C GLU A 149 8.22 0.42 -14.19
N ASN A 150 7.47 1.50 -14.46
CA ASN A 150 7.67 2.32 -15.66
C ASN A 150 8.06 3.78 -15.38
N GLY A 151 7.91 4.24 -14.14
CA GLY A 151 7.99 5.66 -13.76
C GLY A 151 6.85 6.53 -14.31
N THR A 152 5.95 5.95 -15.12
CA THR A 152 4.83 6.66 -15.74
C THR A 152 3.55 5.82 -15.69
N PRO A 153 2.37 6.45 -15.43
CA PRO A 153 2.21 7.86 -15.09
C PRO A 153 2.90 8.22 -13.76
N GLU A 154 3.32 9.48 -13.64
CA GLU A 154 3.89 10.02 -12.39
C GLU A 154 2.82 10.04 -11.29
N LEU A 155 3.19 9.81 -10.03
CA LEU A 155 2.27 9.84 -8.88
C LEU A 155 1.63 11.22 -8.72
N SER A 156 2.40 12.28 -8.91
CA SER A 156 1.91 13.66 -8.87
C SER A 156 0.89 13.95 -9.96
N ARG A 157 1.08 13.38 -11.17
CA ARG A 157 0.11 13.47 -12.26
C ARG A 157 -1.18 12.69 -11.96
N MET A 158 -1.07 11.46 -11.46
CA MET A 158 -2.23 10.67 -11.05
C MET A 158 -3.07 11.39 -9.99
N TYR A 159 -2.40 12.05 -9.04
CA TYR A 159 -3.07 12.91 -8.05
C TYR A 159 -3.79 14.09 -8.70
N ALA A 160 -3.15 14.80 -9.63
CA ALA A 160 -3.78 15.92 -10.34
C ALA A 160 -5.03 15.47 -11.12
N GLU A 161 -4.95 14.34 -11.83
CA GLU A 161 -6.08 13.76 -12.56
C GLU A 161 -7.23 13.31 -11.62
N ALA A 162 -6.92 12.94 -10.38
CA ALA A 162 -7.91 12.65 -9.34
C ALA A 162 -8.55 13.94 -8.80
N ALA A 163 -7.77 15.02 -8.66
CA ALA A 163 -8.24 16.32 -8.19
C ALA A 163 -9.20 17.01 -9.17
N GLU A 164 -9.13 16.68 -10.47
CA GLU A 164 -10.04 17.18 -11.50
C GLU A 164 -11.40 16.45 -11.54
N GLY A 165 -11.55 15.31 -10.85
CA GLY A 165 -12.72 14.41 -10.97
C GLY A 165 -13.68 14.46 -9.79
#